data_AF-A0A9D7K9G0-F1
#
_entry.id   AF-A0A9D7K9G0-F1
#
_cell.length_a   1.000
_cell.length_b   1.000
_cell.length_c   1.000
_cell.angle_alpha   90.00
_cell.angle_beta   90.00
_cell.angle_gamma   90.00
#
_symmetry.space_group_name_H-M   'P 1'
#
loop_
_entity.id
_entity.type
_entity.pdbx_description
1 polymer ?
#
loop_
_entity_poly.entity_id
_entity_poly.type
_entity_poly.pdbx_seq_one_letter_code
_entity_poly.pdbx_strand_id
1 'polypeptide(L)'
;MEEVRVHEENVIKPEPRQEVVVIREEPKPVQETVIRNDIKQDVQEIVQKENSPEPVVTSLEKTLVDELFFEEKVSDLSDKLASQKISDLTKAMGINEKIFTVQELFNNDNNLFSQTLQHLNSLPDFPSAKAYLLKEIVGKLDWTSEKKLKKAATFIKLVRRRFM
;
A
#
# COMPACT_ATOMS: atom_id res chain seq x y z
N MET A 1 54.07 -49.65 5.16
CA MET A 1 54.27 -48.21 5.41
C MET A 1 53.28 -47.52 4.51
N GLU A 2 52.14 -47.11 5.06
CA GLU A 2 51.06 -46.48 4.31
C GLU A 2 50.72 -45.20 5.04
N GLU A 3 51.13 -44.06 4.45
CA GLU A 3 50.97 -42.73 5.01
C GLU A 3 49.52 -42.27 4.84
N VAL A 4 48.77 -42.27 5.94
CA VAL A 4 47.45 -41.65 6.01
C VAL A 4 47.63 -40.17 6.31
N ARG A 5 47.38 -39.35 5.28
CA ARG A 5 47.37 -37.88 5.32
C ARG A 5 46.17 -37.39 6.14
N VAL A 6 46.38 -37.15 7.43
CA VAL A 6 45.40 -36.52 8.32
C VAL A 6 45.28 -35.04 7.96
N HIS A 7 44.05 -34.61 7.74
CA HIS A 7 43.70 -33.27 7.28
C HIS A 7 43.90 -32.23 8.40
N GLU A 8 44.42 -31.06 8.00
CA GLU A 8 44.57 -29.85 8.81
C GLU A 8 43.24 -29.45 9.47
N GLU A 9 43.20 -29.53 10.80
CA GLU A 9 42.18 -28.89 11.63
C GLU A 9 42.50 -27.41 11.70
N ASN A 10 41.78 -26.62 10.88
CA ASN A 10 41.93 -25.18 10.82
C ASN A 10 41.45 -24.55 12.14
N VAL A 11 42.40 -23.87 12.79
CA VAL A 11 42.30 -23.19 14.07
C VAL A 11 41.18 -22.15 14.04
N ILE A 12 40.08 -22.40 14.75
CA ILE A 12 39.06 -21.39 15.02
C ILE A 12 39.58 -20.46 16.12
N LYS A 13 40.21 -19.38 15.70
CA LYS A 13 40.60 -18.25 16.56
C LYS A 13 39.33 -17.53 17.00
N PRO A 14 39.05 -17.32 18.30
CA PRO A 14 37.90 -16.54 18.71
C PRO A 14 38.16 -15.05 18.41
N GLU A 15 37.34 -14.47 17.53
CA GLU A 15 37.30 -13.02 17.29
C GLU A 15 36.87 -12.28 18.58
N PRO A 16 37.46 -11.09 18.86
CA PRO A 16 37.05 -10.29 20.00
C PRO A 16 35.61 -9.80 19.81
N ARG A 17 34.76 -10.16 20.76
CA ARG A 17 33.37 -9.74 20.88
C ARG A 17 33.30 -8.21 20.87
N GLN A 18 32.81 -7.63 19.78
CA GLN A 18 32.50 -6.22 19.71
C GLN A 18 31.49 -5.88 20.80
N GLU A 19 31.90 -4.98 21.69
CA GLU A 19 31.09 -4.42 22.75
C GLU A 19 29.92 -3.67 22.11
N VAL A 20 28.71 -4.20 22.29
CA VAL A 20 27.49 -3.53 21.85
C VAL A 20 27.34 -2.29 22.71
N VAL A 21 27.75 -1.13 22.17
CA VAL A 21 27.43 0.17 22.76
C VAL A 21 25.92 0.31 22.71
N VAL A 22 25.27 0.06 23.86
CA VAL A 22 23.86 0.37 24.08
C VAL A 22 23.75 1.89 24.07
N ILE A 23 23.42 2.47 22.91
CA ILE A 23 22.99 3.87 22.83
C ILE A 23 21.62 3.92 23.49
N ARG A 24 21.62 4.25 24.77
CA ARG A 24 20.41 4.53 25.54
C ARG A 24 19.98 5.95 25.15
N GLU A 25 19.04 6.07 24.21
CA GLU A 25 18.41 7.36 23.93
C GLU A 25 17.62 7.79 25.16
N GLU A 26 18.12 8.82 25.87
CA GLU A 26 17.38 9.51 26.92
C GLU A 26 16.14 10.18 26.30
N PRO A 27 14.93 9.99 26.87
CA PRO A 27 13.77 10.73 26.45
C PRO A 27 13.92 12.19 26.89
N LYS A 28 14.10 13.09 25.91
CA LYS A 28 14.04 14.53 26.13
C LYS A 28 12.65 14.92 26.67
N PRO A 29 12.56 15.86 27.62
CA PRO A 29 11.30 16.23 28.25
C PRO A 29 10.40 16.96 27.24
N VAL A 30 9.25 16.35 26.95
CA VAL A 30 8.16 17.00 26.22
C VAL A 30 7.51 17.98 27.18
N GLN A 31 7.67 19.28 26.90
CA GLN A 31 6.98 20.33 27.63
C GLN A 31 5.50 20.29 27.29
N GLU A 32 4.71 19.93 28.30
CA GLU A 32 3.25 20.01 28.29
C GLU A 32 2.85 21.49 28.37
N THR A 33 2.42 22.06 27.25
CA THR A 33 1.77 23.38 27.23
C THR A 33 0.28 23.16 27.06
N VAL A 34 -0.40 23.04 28.20
CA VAL A 34 -1.84 23.22 28.34
C VAL A 34 -2.15 24.68 28.01
N ILE A 35 -2.78 24.94 26.86
CA ILE A 35 -3.55 26.17 26.65
C ILE A 35 -4.99 25.73 26.43
N ARG A 36 -5.73 25.65 27.52
CA ARG A 36 -7.18 25.73 27.51
C ARG A 36 -7.51 27.18 27.83
N ASN A 37 -8.16 27.89 26.93
CA ASN A 37 -9.05 28.99 27.31
C ASN A 37 -10.08 29.23 26.21
N ASP A 38 -11.34 29.07 26.62
CA ASP A 38 -12.58 29.42 25.96
C ASP A 38 -12.55 30.78 25.27
N ILE A 39 -12.93 30.80 23.99
CA ILE A 39 -13.59 31.95 23.39
C ILE A 39 -14.81 31.43 22.62
N LYS A 40 -15.97 31.49 23.26
CA LYS A 40 -17.26 31.46 22.57
C LYS A 40 -17.45 32.84 21.96
N GLN A 41 -17.50 32.95 20.64
CA GLN A 41 -18.37 33.95 20.02
C GLN A 41 -18.79 33.52 18.61
N ASP A 42 -20.11 33.34 18.54
CA ASP A 42 -20.97 33.29 17.37
C ASP A 42 -20.66 34.43 16.38
N VAL A 43 -20.38 34.07 15.13
CA VAL A 43 -20.74 34.90 13.95
C VAL A 43 -21.02 33.95 12.78
N GLN A 44 -22.25 34.00 12.29
CA GLN A 44 -22.70 33.26 11.12
C GLN A 44 -22.20 33.88 9.80
N GLU A 45 -21.97 32.99 8.83
CA GLU A 45 -22.20 33.12 7.39
C GLU A 45 -21.56 34.28 6.61
N ILE A 46 -20.52 33.98 5.82
CA ILE A 46 -20.48 34.40 4.41
C ILE A 46 -19.61 33.45 3.57
N VAL A 47 -20.24 32.92 2.52
CA VAL A 47 -19.70 32.10 1.43
C VAL A 47 -18.43 32.70 0.82
N GLN A 48 -17.32 31.95 0.77
CA GLN A 48 -16.35 32.05 -0.33
C GLN A 48 -15.91 30.66 -0.79
N LYS A 49 -16.43 30.34 -1.98
CA LYS A 49 -16.04 29.28 -2.90
C LYS A 49 -14.52 29.31 -3.10
N GLU A 50 -13.79 28.50 -2.35
CA GLU A 50 -12.36 28.31 -2.60
C GLU A 50 -12.20 27.42 -3.82
N ASN A 51 -11.86 28.08 -4.92
CA ASN A 51 -11.54 27.53 -6.22
C ASN A 51 -10.22 26.76 -6.10
N SER A 52 -10.30 25.56 -5.52
CA SER A 52 -9.25 24.56 -5.69
C SER A 52 -9.25 24.18 -7.17
N PRO A 53 -8.10 24.14 -7.86
CA PRO A 53 -8.05 23.60 -9.20
C PRO A 53 -8.29 22.09 -9.07
N GLU A 54 -9.56 21.69 -9.03
CA GLU A 54 -9.94 20.33 -9.35
C GLU A 54 -9.38 20.07 -10.75
N PRO A 55 -8.57 19.01 -10.95
CA PRO A 55 -8.29 18.59 -12.31
C PRO A 55 -9.65 18.34 -12.95
N VAL A 56 -9.85 18.89 -14.14
CA VAL A 56 -11.04 18.66 -14.97
C VAL A 56 -11.01 17.19 -15.39
N VAL A 57 -11.27 16.28 -14.46
CA VAL A 57 -11.62 14.91 -14.77
C VAL A 57 -12.96 15.03 -15.47
N THR A 58 -12.92 14.87 -16.79
CA THR A 58 -14.10 14.81 -17.65
C THR A 58 -15.15 13.96 -16.95
N SER A 59 -16.42 14.38 -16.92
CA SER A 59 -17.49 13.69 -16.18
C SER A 59 -17.54 12.18 -16.44
N LEU A 60 -17.10 11.74 -17.63
CA LEU A 60 -16.93 10.35 -18.04
C LEU A 60 -15.83 9.61 -17.26
N GLU A 61 -14.69 10.25 -17.03
CA GLU A 61 -13.60 9.67 -16.22
C GLU A 61 -14.06 9.46 -14.78
N LYS A 62 -14.80 10.42 -14.22
CA LYS A 62 -15.36 10.27 -12.87
C LYS A 62 -16.31 9.08 -12.78
N THR A 63 -17.14 8.83 -13.80
CA THR A 63 -18.03 7.66 -13.84
C THR A 63 -17.27 6.34 -13.99
N LEU A 64 -16.23 6.29 -14.83
CA LEU A 64 -15.42 5.09 -15.01
C LEU A 64 -14.58 4.77 -13.78
N VAL A 65 -14.08 5.80 -13.10
CA VAL A 65 -13.43 5.65 -11.81
C VAL A 65 -14.41 5.13 -10.77
N ASP A 66 -15.63 5.67 -10.71
CA ASP A 66 -16.64 5.16 -9.78
C ASP A 66 -16.95 3.69 -10.04
N GLU A 67 -17.15 3.31 -11.31
CA GLU A 67 -17.35 1.92 -11.76
C GLU A 67 -16.18 1.01 -11.37
N LEU A 68 -14.95 1.50 -11.50
CA LEU A 68 -13.74 0.75 -11.17
C LEU A 68 -13.65 0.37 -9.68
N PHE A 69 -14.19 1.23 -8.81
CA PHE A 69 -14.27 1.00 -7.36
C PHE A 69 -15.67 0.61 -6.90
N PHE A 70 -16.61 0.40 -7.83
CA PHE A 70 -18.00 0.10 -7.52
C PHE A 70 -18.08 -1.26 -6.83
N GLU A 71 -18.90 -1.31 -5.79
CA GLU A 71 -19.19 -2.52 -5.07
C GLU A 71 -20.40 -3.19 -5.71
N GLU A 72 -20.19 -4.29 -6.42
CA GLU A 72 -21.26 -5.26 -6.56
C GLU A 72 -21.48 -5.83 -5.15
N LYS A 73 -22.55 -5.38 -4.46
CA LYS A 73 -23.03 -5.96 -3.21
C LYS A 73 -23.55 -7.37 -3.49
N VAL A 74 -22.69 -8.26 -3.96
CA VAL A 74 -22.94 -9.68 -3.83
C VAL A 74 -22.60 -9.98 -2.39
N SER A 75 -23.64 -10.25 -1.60
CA SER A 75 -23.55 -10.73 -0.22
C SER A 75 -22.95 -12.14 -0.25
N ASP A 76 -21.70 -12.24 -0.65
CA ASP A 76 -21.05 -13.50 -0.91
C ASP A 76 -20.51 -14.01 0.42
N LEU A 77 -21.43 -14.39 1.30
CA LEU A 77 -21.16 -14.99 2.60
C LEU A 77 -20.36 -16.30 2.40
N SER A 78 -20.54 -16.94 1.25
CA SER A 78 -19.79 -18.11 0.77
C SER A 78 -18.34 -17.73 0.40
N ASP A 79 -18.10 -16.68 -0.37
CA ASP A 79 -16.75 -16.15 -0.60
C ASP A 79 -16.14 -15.67 0.70
N LYS A 80 -16.88 -15.04 1.61
CA LYS A 80 -16.36 -14.59 2.91
C LYS A 80 -15.91 -15.75 3.81
N LEU A 81 -16.53 -16.93 3.65
CA LEU A 81 -16.17 -18.16 4.36
C LEU A 81 -15.06 -18.95 3.65
N ALA A 82 -14.99 -18.88 2.31
CA ALA A 82 -13.99 -19.58 1.50
C ALA A 82 -12.71 -18.76 1.24
N SER A 83 -12.76 -17.43 1.39
CA SER A 83 -11.61 -16.56 1.15
C SER A 83 -10.71 -16.53 2.38
N GLN A 84 -9.55 -17.18 2.24
CA GLN A 84 -8.47 -17.01 3.19
C GLN A 84 -8.09 -15.53 3.26
N LYS A 85 -7.97 -15.02 4.49
CA LYS A 85 -7.50 -13.65 4.75
C LYS A 85 -6.18 -13.42 4.00
N ILE A 86 -6.17 -12.45 3.09
CA ILE A 86 -4.91 -12.04 2.47
C ILE A 86 -4.15 -11.20 3.49
N SER A 87 -3.04 -11.71 4.00
CA SER A 87 -2.13 -10.93 4.83
C SER A 87 -1.21 -10.02 4.01
N ASP A 88 -0.87 -10.44 2.78
CA ASP A 88 0.12 -9.79 1.93
C ASP A 88 -0.28 -9.91 0.45
N LEU A 89 -0.56 -8.76 -0.18
CA LEU A 89 -0.93 -8.70 -1.61
C LEU A 89 0.17 -9.23 -2.54
N THR A 90 1.44 -9.12 -2.13
CA THR A 90 2.60 -9.60 -2.89
C THR A 90 2.63 -11.12 -3.01
N LYS A 91 2.07 -11.81 -2.00
CA LYS A 91 1.98 -13.28 -1.94
C LYS A 91 0.63 -13.80 -2.44
N ALA A 92 -0.39 -12.96 -2.45
CA ALA A 92 -1.74 -13.32 -2.88
C ALA A 92 -1.89 -13.44 -4.40
N MET A 93 -1.04 -12.77 -5.19
CA MET A 93 -1.01 -12.92 -6.65
C MET A 93 -0.09 -14.06 -7.07
N GLY A 94 -0.59 -14.92 -7.97
CA GLY A 94 0.24 -15.88 -8.67
C GLY A 94 1.24 -15.18 -9.62
N ILE A 95 2.34 -15.85 -9.93
CA ILE A 95 3.43 -15.31 -10.78
C ILE A 95 2.89 -14.79 -12.12
N ASN A 96 2.00 -15.55 -12.77
CA ASN A 96 1.40 -15.15 -14.05
C ASN A 96 0.55 -13.89 -13.90
N GLU A 97 -0.27 -13.82 -12.85
CA GLU A 97 -1.12 -12.66 -12.60
C GLU A 97 -0.30 -11.41 -12.33
N LYS A 98 0.81 -11.55 -11.58
CA LYS A 98 1.77 -10.47 -11.35
C LYS A 98 2.36 -9.96 -12.65
N ILE A 99 2.84 -10.85 -13.53
CA ILE A 99 3.41 -10.47 -14.83
C ILE A 99 2.37 -9.70 -15.63
N PHE A 100 1.18 -10.26 -15.85
CA PHE A 100 0.12 -9.57 -16.61
C PHE A 100 -0.28 -8.22 -16.01
N THR A 101 -0.35 -8.12 -14.68
CA THR A 101 -0.72 -6.86 -14.01
C THR A 101 0.35 -5.81 -14.24
N VAL A 102 1.62 -6.16 -14.13
CA VAL A 102 2.74 -5.24 -14.40
C VAL A 102 2.73 -4.77 -15.86
N GLN A 103 2.54 -5.69 -16.81
CA GLN A 103 2.55 -5.35 -18.24
C GLN A 103 1.38 -4.43 -18.61
N GLU A 104 0.17 -4.76 -18.16
CA GLU A 104 -1.05 -4.07 -18.59
C GLU A 104 -1.34 -2.80 -17.79
N LEU A 105 -1.13 -2.81 -16.47
CA LEU A 105 -1.52 -1.70 -15.60
C LEU A 105 -0.35 -0.77 -15.25
N PHE A 106 0.86 -1.30 -15.18
CA PHE A 106 2.05 -0.56 -14.75
C PHE A 106 3.02 -0.27 -15.89
N ASN A 107 2.60 -0.45 -17.16
CA ASN A 107 3.42 -0.20 -18.35
C ASN A 107 4.80 -0.90 -18.29
N ASN A 108 4.84 -2.15 -17.80
CA ASN A 108 6.05 -2.94 -17.54
C ASN A 108 6.96 -2.43 -16.39
N ASP A 109 6.52 -1.44 -15.61
CA ASP A 109 7.28 -0.94 -14.46
C ASP A 109 7.11 -1.84 -13.22
N ASN A 110 8.04 -2.77 -13.07
CA ASN A 110 8.10 -3.68 -11.93
C ASN A 110 8.41 -2.96 -10.60
N ASN A 111 9.15 -1.84 -10.65
CA ASN A 111 9.53 -1.09 -9.47
C ASN A 111 8.32 -0.33 -8.92
N LEU A 112 7.57 0.35 -9.80
CA LEU A 112 6.33 1.05 -9.44
C LEU A 112 5.29 0.07 -8.89
N PHE A 113 5.14 -1.08 -9.53
CA PHE A 113 4.24 -2.14 -9.05
C PHE A 113 4.63 -2.64 -7.65
N SER A 114 5.90 -2.94 -7.42
CA SER A 114 6.38 -3.47 -6.14
C SER A 114 6.20 -2.43 -5.02
N GLN A 115 6.53 -1.16 -5.28
CA GLN A 115 6.29 -0.05 -4.35
C GLN A 115 4.80 0.13 -4.06
N THR A 116 3.95 0.05 -5.08
CA THR A 116 2.49 0.12 -4.93
C THR A 116 1.98 -0.98 -4.03
N LEU A 117 2.41 -2.23 -4.22
CA LEU A 117 2.00 -3.34 -3.36
C LEU A 117 2.49 -3.18 -1.91
N GLN A 118 3.74 -2.76 -1.72
CA GLN A 118 4.28 -2.51 -0.38
C GLN A 118 3.53 -1.38 0.32
N HIS A 119 3.25 -0.29 -0.39
CA HIS A 119 2.50 0.83 0.15
C HIS A 119 1.08 0.39 0.51
N LEU A 120 0.38 -0.27 -0.40
CA LEU A 120 -0.94 -0.86 -0.13
C LEU A 120 -0.86 -1.71 1.14
N ASN A 121 0.08 -2.65 1.22
CA ASN A 121 0.34 -3.52 2.38
C ASN A 121 0.63 -2.75 3.69
N SER A 122 1.11 -1.52 3.66
CA SER A 122 1.32 -0.71 4.87
C SER A 122 0.06 0.00 5.37
N LEU A 123 -0.97 0.14 4.54
CA LEU A 123 -2.19 0.87 4.89
C LEU A 123 -3.09 0.08 5.85
N PRO A 124 -3.84 0.79 6.72
CA PRO A 124 -4.72 0.16 7.70
C PRO A 124 -6.07 -0.29 7.14
N ASP A 125 -6.58 0.38 6.12
CA ASP A 125 -7.94 0.18 5.60
C ASP A 125 -8.06 0.39 4.07
N PHE A 126 -9.16 -0.12 3.51
CA PHE A 126 -9.44 0.00 2.07
C PHE A 126 -9.71 1.44 1.59
N PRO A 127 -10.46 2.30 2.32
CA PRO A 127 -10.60 3.71 1.95
C PRO A 127 -9.27 4.43 1.72
N SER A 128 -8.29 4.22 2.60
CA SER A 128 -6.94 4.76 2.49
C SER A 128 -6.23 4.22 1.23
N ALA A 129 -6.36 2.92 0.96
CA ALA A 129 -5.83 2.30 -0.25
C ALA A 129 -6.47 2.83 -1.54
N LYS A 130 -7.80 3.03 -1.54
CA LYS A 130 -8.54 3.64 -2.66
C LYS A 130 -8.04 5.05 -2.93
N ALA A 131 -7.91 5.89 -1.90
CA ALA A 131 -7.42 7.26 -2.06
C ALA A 131 -6.00 7.30 -2.66
N TYR A 132 -5.10 6.42 -2.20
CA TYR A 132 -3.76 6.29 -2.78
C TYR A 132 -3.80 5.86 -4.25
N LEU A 133 -4.57 4.81 -4.59
CA LEU A 133 -4.68 4.34 -5.97
C LEU A 133 -5.24 5.42 -6.89
N LEU A 134 -6.27 6.15 -6.47
CA LEU A 134 -6.87 7.23 -7.24
C LEU A 134 -5.87 8.36 -7.53
N LYS A 135 -5.16 8.80 -6.50
CA LYS A 135 -4.27 9.96 -6.58
C LYS A 135 -2.95 9.64 -7.30
N GLU A 136 -2.34 8.50 -6.98
CA GLU A 136 -0.96 8.21 -7.38
C GLU A 136 -0.86 7.26 -8.58
N ILE A 137 -1.88 6.43 -8.83
CA ILE A 137 -1.79 5.31 -9.78
C ILE A 137 -2.77 5.48 -10.94
N VAL A 138 -4.08 5.50 -10.67
CA VAL A 138 -5.17 5.53 -11.66
C VAL A 138 -5.02 6.72 -12.61
N GLY A 139 -4.81 7.93 -12.07
CA GLY A 139 -4.63 9.13 -12.88
C GLY A 139 -3.30 9.18 -13.66
N LYS A 140 -2.23 8.54 -13.16
CA LYS A 140 -0.92 8.54 -13.85
C LYS A 140 -0.82 7.49 -14.94
N LEU A 141 -1.48 6.35 -14.75
CA LEU A 141 -1.37 5.17 -15.61
C LEU A 141 -2.60 4.96 -16.50
N ASP A 142 -3.57 5.87 -16.40
CA ASP A 142 -4.80 5.89 -17.19
C ASP A 142 -5.57 4.58 -17.09
N TRP A 143 -5.88 4.15 -15.86
CA TRP A 143 -6.60 2.89 -15.62
C TRP A 143 -8.06 2.93 -16.08
N THR A 144 -8.58 4.12 -16.41
CA THR A 144 -9.90 4.37 -17.01
C THR A 144 -9.95 4.02 -18.51
N SER A 145 -8.81 3.78 -19.16
CA SER A 145 -8.76 3.27 -20.53
C SER A 145 -9.50 1.93 -20.67
N GLU A 146 -10.29 1.77 -21.74
CA GLU A 146 -11.14 0.59 -21.99
C GLU A 146 -10.38 -0.76 -21.91
N LYS A 147 -9.13 -0.76 -22.36
CA LYS A 147 -8.24 -1.94 -22.32
C LYS A 147 -7.80 -2.31 -20.89
N LYS A 148 -7.55 -1.31 -20.05
CA LYS A 148 -7.01 -1.48 -18.68
C LYS A 148 -8.12 -1.63 -17.65
N LEU A 149 -9.31 -1.08 -17.90
CA LEU A 149 -10.42 -1.01 -16.96
C LEU A 149 -10.79 -2.37 -16.36
N LYS A 150 -10.94 -3.42 -17.18
CA LYS A 150 -11.24 -4.78 -16.69
C LYS A 150 -10.13 -5.33 -15.78
N LYS A 151 -8.86 -5.14 -16.16
CA LYS A 151 -7.72 -5.64 -15.39
C LYS A 151 -7.53 -4.86 -14.09
N ALA A 152 -7.74 -3.55 -14.14
CA ALA A 152 -7.72 -2.66 -12.99
C ALA A 152 -8.84 -3.01 -11.99
N ALA A 153 -10.04 -3.32 -12.48
CA ALA A 153 -11.16 -3.76 -11.63
C ALA A 153 -10.81 -5.06 -10.89
N THR A 154 -10.23 -6.04 -11.58
CA THR A 154 -9.76 -7.29 -10.95
C THR A 154 -8.69 -7.02 -9.90
N PHE A 155 -7.73 -6.13 -10.18
CA PHE A 155 -6.70 -5.75 -9.21
C PHE A 155 -7.31 -5.08 -7.97
N ILE A 156 -8.25 -4.16 -8.15
CA ILE A 156 -8.93 -3.47 -7.03
C ILE A 156 -9.76 -4.44 -6.19
N LYS A 157 -10.44 -5.42 -6.82
CA LYS A 157 -11.11 -6.51 -6.10
C LYS A 157 -10.14 -7.30 -5.21
N LEU A 158 -8.94 -7.59 -5.70
CA LEU A 158 -7.90 -8.25 -4.91
C LEU A 158 -7.44 -7.38 -3.72
N VAL A 159 -7.16 -6.10 -3.97
CA VAL A 159 -6.78 -5.14 -2.93
C VAL A 159 -7.85 -5.08 -1.85
N ARG A 160 -9.12 -5.05 -2.23
CA ARG A 160 -10.26 -5.03 -1.31
C ARG A 160 -10.32 -6.28 -0.44
N ARG A 161 -10.15 -7.47 -1.03
CA ARG A 161 -10.17 -8.76 -0.30
C ARG A 161 -9.14 -8.83 0.83
N ARG A 162 -8.07 -8.04 0.75
CA ARG A 162 -7.04 -7.94 1.79
C ARG A 162 -7.45 -7.12 3.02
N PHE A 163 -8.43 -6.22 2.90
CA PHE A 163 -8.93 -5.39 4.00
C PHE A 163 -10.26 -5.89 4.58
N MET A 164 -10.74 -7.07 4.17
CA MET A 164 -12.02 -7.68 4.58
C MET A 164 -11.92 -8.67 5.74
#